data_AF-A0A7M3WTZ0-F1
#
_entry.id   AF-A0A7M3WTZ0-F1
#
_cell.length_a   1.000
_cell.length_b   1.000
_cell.length_c   1.000
_cell.angle_alpha   90.00
_cell.angle_beta   90.00
_cell.angle_gamma   90.00
#
_symmetry.space_group_name_H-M   'P 1'
#
loop_
_entity.id
_entity.type
_entity.pdbx_description
1 polymer ?
#
loop_
_entity_poly.entity_id
_entity_poly.type
_entity_poly.pdbx_seq_one_letter_code
_entity_poly.pdbx_strand_id
1 'polypeptide(L)' 'TVVVKSGDKMTFHAIFGTANQSLDELTANAMEVYKRVMTRLERGPNNIRSLYVKTTMGPSVKVEVAA' A
#
# COMPACT_ATOMS: atom_id res chain seq x y z
N THR A 1 4.06 10.96 -8.99
CA THR A 1 4.85 10.71 -7.77
C THR A 1 3.92 10.73 -6.58
N VAL A 2 4.05 9.76 -5.67
CA VAL A 2 3.15 9.59 -4.51
C VAL A 2 3.94 9.84 -3.23
N VAL A 3 3.39 10.64 -2.32
CA VAL A 3 4.02 10.96 -1.04
C VAL A 3 3.36 10.16 0.06
N VAL A 4 4.14 9.33 0.76
CA VAL A 4 3.68 8.55 1.90
C VAL A 4 4.21 9.19 3.18
N LYS A 5 3.32 9.62 4.06
CA LYS A 5 3.64 10.19 5.38
C LYS A 5 2.72 9.59 6.42
N SER A 6 3.31 9.03 7.48
CA SER A 6 2.56 8.52 8.64
C SER A 6 2.21 9.64 9.63
N GLY A 7 3.04 10.69 9.71
CA GLY A 7 2.93 11.70 10.76
C GLY A 7 2.98 11.02 12.14
N ASP A 8 2.07 11.41 13.02
CA ASP A 8 1.93 10.83 14.36
C ASP A 8 1.04 9.57 14.39
N LYS A 9 0.47 9.16 13.25
CA LYS A 9 -0.45 8.03 13.17
C LYS A 9 0.29 6.76 12.76
N MET A 10 -0.12 5.63 13.36
CA MET A 10 0.40 4.30 13.00
C MET A 10 -0.10 3.81 11.62
N THR A 11 -1.20 4.37 11.12
CA THR A 11 -1.81 4.01 9.83
C THR A 11 -1.64 5.15 8.82
N PHE A 12 -1.32 4.82 7.59
CA PHE A 12 -1.27 5.76 6.48
C PHE A 12 -1.98 5.19 5.25
N HIS A 13 -2.30 6.08 4.32
CA HIS A 13 -2.95 5.74 3.05
C HIS A 13 -2.14 6.34 1.91
N ALA A 14 -2.08 5.59 0.80
CA ALA A 14 -1.42 6.04 -0.42
C ALA A 14 -2.30 5.65 -1.61
N ILE A 15 -2.39 6.55 -2.59
CA ILE A 15 -3.06 6.28 -3.85
C ILE A 15 -2.02 5.70 -4.81
N PHE A 16 -2.28 4.53 -5.38
CA PHE A 16 -1.35 3.86 -6.30
C PHE A 16 -1.87 3.78 -7.75
N GLY A 17 -3.10 4.24 -8.01
CA GLY A 17 -3.68 4.24 -9.34
C GLY A 17 -5.15 4.66 -9.37
N THR A 18 -5.79 4.44 -10.52
CA THR A 18 -7.21 4.70 -10.77
C THR A 18 -7.90 3.46 -11.35
N ALA A 19 -9.23 3.38 -11.23
CA ALA A 19 -10.01 2.23 -11.69
C ALA A 19 -10.01 2.02 -13.22
N ASN A 20 -9.52 3.00 -13.99
CA ASN A 20 -9.44 2.93 -15.45
C ASN A 20 -8.13 2.29 -15.95
N GLN A 21 -7.20 1.96 -15.05
CA GLN A 21 -5.93 1.33 -15.40
C GLN A 21 -6.07 -0.19 -15.47
N SER A 22 -5.16 -0.84 -16.19
CA SER A 22 -5.15 -2.29 -16.29
C SER A 22 -4.73 -2.94 -14.96
N LEU A 23 -5.12 -4.20 -14.77
CA LEU A 23 -4.80 -4.96 -13.55
C LEU A 23 -3.28 -5.12 -13.36
N ASP A 24 -2.54 -5.31 -14.45
CA ASP A 24 -1.09 -5.50 -14.42
C ASP A 24 -0.37 -4.24 -13.94
N GLU A 25 -0.73 -3.07 -14.50
CA GLU A 25 -0.19 -1.78 -14.08
C GLU A 25 -0.50 -1.47 -12.62
N LEU A 26 -1.74 -1.74 -12.18
CA LEU A 26 -2.15 -1.54 -10.79
C LEU A 26 -1.34 -2.44 -9.84
N THR A 27 -1.09 -3.68 -10.23
CA THR A 27 -0.30 -4.63 -9.44
C THR A 27 1.16 -4.19 -9.35
N ALA A 28 1.75 -3.77 -10.48
CA ALA A 28 3.12 -3.27 -10.52
C ALA A 28 3.30 -2.02 -9.63
N ASN A 29 2.37 -1.06 -9.72
CA ASN A 29 2.39 0.14 -8.90
C ASN A 29 2.22 -0.17 -7.41
N ALA A 30 1.30 -1.08 -7.05
CA ALA A 30 1.09 -1.49 -5.66
C ALA A 30 2.36 -2.15 -5.09
N MET A 31 3.00 -3.03 -5.85
CA MET A 31 4.24 -3.70 -5.42
C MET A 31 5.39 -2.72 -5.26
N GLU A 32 5.50 -1.70 -6.13
CA GLU A 32 6.53 -0.67 -6.03
C GLU A 32 6.35 0.20 -4.79
N VAL A 33 5.11 0.63 -4.51
CA VAL A 33 4.79 1.38 -3.28
C VAL A 33 5.10 0.53 -2.04
N TYR A 34 4.72 -0.74 -2.05
CA TYR A 34 4.99 -1.68 -0.96
C TYR A 34 6.49 -1.82 -0.70
N LYS A 35 7.29 -2.16 -1.72
CA LYS A 35 8.75 -2.26 -1.60
C LYS A 35 9.36 -0.98 -1.03
N ARG A 36 8.94 0.19 -1.51
CA ARG A 36 9.47 1.48 -1.06
C ARG A 36 9.17 1.76 0.41
N VAL A 37 7.98 1.38 0.87
CA VAL A 37 7.58 1.50 2.29
C VAL A 37 8.40 0.55 3.14
N MET A 38 8.56 -0.70 2.71
CA MET A 38 9.32 -1.72 3.44
C MET A 38 10.77 -1.35 3.67
N THR A 39 11.44 -0.77 2.66
CA THR A 39 12.84 -0.32 2.80
C THR A 39 13.01 0.79 3.85
N ARG A 40 11.94 1.54 4.17
CA ARG A 40 12.00 2.61 5.18
C ARG A 40 11.62 2.15 6.58
N LEU A 41 11.01 0.98 6.74
CA LEU A 41 10.64 0.44 8.05
C LEU A 41 11.81 -0.36 8.62
N GLU A 42 12.22 -0.06 9.85
CA GLU A 42 13.37 -0.68 10.51
C GLU A 42 13.27 -2.21 10.64
N ARG A 43 12.03 -2.75 10.69
CA ARG A 43 11.75 -4.20 10.77
C ARG A 43 11.05 -4.74 9.50
N GLY A 44 11.04 -3.96 8.42
CA GLY A 44 10.51 -4.37 7.12
C GLY A 44 9.08 -4.95 7.18
N PRO A 45 8.83 -6.14 6.58
CA PRO A 45 7.50 -6.77 6.54
C PRO A 45 6.92 -7.05 7.93
N ASN A 46 7.79 -7.42 8.88
CA ASN A 46 7.40 -7.81 10.23
C ASN A 46 6.85 -6.63 11.05
N ASN A 47 6.99 -5.39 10.57
CA ASN A 47 6.42 -4.21 11.21
C ASN A 47 4.99 -3.86 10.71
N ILE A 48 4.44 -4.61 9.75
CA ILE A 48 3.13 -4.33 9.16
C ILE A 48 2.08 -5.23 9.80
N ARG A 49 1.17 -4.64 10.59
CA ARG A 49 0.07 -5.38 11.24
C ARG A 49 -0.99 -5.84 10.23
N SER A 50 -1.30 -5.03 9.23
CA SER A 50 -2.36 -5.31 8.26
C SER A 50 -2.25 -4.39 7.05
N LEU A 51 -2.52 -4.93 5.85
CA LEU A 51 -2.62 -4.18 4.60
C LEU A 51 -4.04 -4.31 4.04
N TYR A 52 -4.59 -3.19 3.58
CA TYR A 52 -5.92 -3.14 2.96
C TYR A 52 -5.86 -2.38 1.65
N VAL A 53 -6.60 -2.88 0.67
CA VAL A 53 -6.82 -2.20 -0.61
C VAL A 53 -8.29 -1.91 -0.73
N LYS A 54 -8.61 -0.66 -1.09
CA LYS A 54 -9.98 -0.22 -1.36
C LYS A 54 -9.99 0.82 -2.47
N THR A 55 -11.14 0.97 -3.11
CA THR A 55 -11.45 2.15 -3.92
C THR A 55 -12.03 3.26 -3.05
N THR A 56 -12.23 4.46 -3.60
CA THR A 56 -12.73 5.62 -2.85
C THR A 56 -14.00 5.31 -2.06
N MET A 57 -14.95 4.62 -2.70
CA MET A 57 -16.28 4.30 -2.14
C MET A 57 -16.56 2.79 -2.03
N GLY A 58 -15.63 1.92 -2.43
CA GLY A 58 -15.82 0.48 -2.39
C GLY A 58 -15.45 -0.17 -1.06
N PRO A 59 -15.85 -1.44 -0.87
CA PRO A 59 -15.45 -2.22 0.30
C PRO A 59 -13.93 -2.40 0.34
N SER A 60 -13.39 -2.51 1.55
CA SER A 60 -11.97 -2.77 1.77
C SER A 60 -11.70 -4.27 1.82
N VAL A 61 -10.73 -4.72 1.02
CA VAL A 61 -10.24 -6.09 1.02
C VAL A 61 -8.91 -6.14 1.76
N LYS A 62 -8.78 -7.07 2.72
CA LYS A 62 -7.51 -7.32 3.39
C LYS A 62 -6.61 -8.11 2.45
N VAL A 63 -5.36 -7.65 2.31
CA VAL A 63 -4.35 -8.33 1.50
C VAL A 63 -3.39 -9.05 2.44
N GLU A 64 -3.05 -10.29 2.09
CA GLU A 64 -2.04 -11.04 2.82
C GLU A 64 -0.65 -10.51 2.49
N VAL A 65 0.11 -10.23 3.54
CA VAL A 65 1.46 -9.72 3.45
C VAL A 65 2.39 -10.90 3.68
N ALA A 66 2.82 -11.55 2.60
CA ALA A 66 3.85 -12.58 2.68
C ALA A 66 5.24 -11.91 2.78
N ALA A 67 6.02 -12.35 3.77
CA ALA A 67 7.41 -11.92 3.97
C ALA A 67 8.35 -12.58 2.96
#